data_AF-A0A2J7VE88-F1
#
_entry.id   AF-A0A2J7VE88-F1
#
_cell.length_a   1.000
_cell.length_b   1.000
_cell.length_c   1.000
_cell.angle_alpha   90.00
_cell.angle_beta   90.00
_cell.angle_gamma   90.00
#
_symmetry.space_group_name_H-M   'P 1'
#
loop_
_entity.id
_entity.type
_entity.pdbx_description
1 polymer ?
#
loop_
_entity_poly.entity_id
_entity_poly.type
_entity_poly.pdbx_seq_one_letter_code
_entity_poly.pdbx_strand_id
1 'polypeptide(L)'
;MLPKDLELQAFDYLQVYLQERLPGCSLRPTMNKGRGTANPQLADAVLEHEGRTYHIEIKASSNKIDHNIRFTHQTVTKSIGKDLIVALISDVGTGSPSFEFFRLSDVVQSLRIEPRFLIAAKDTRSKRQPLEILLTLEDAALDVSNLLDSQVRNHVNIPVDPLWSPYIGGTDLDGYPYPPWLRYPNLPRTSMGWRMGAGEAYAEEFDSWLARQPTGVLQAYQAKYPAPLDWAEIWPRSEA
;
A
#
# COMPACT_ATOMS: atom_id res chain seq x y z
N MET A 1 -14.94 -11.48 25.10
CA MET A 1 -14.81 -10.01 24.92
C MET A 1 -14.97 -9.71 23.44
N LEU A 2 -15.79 -8.75 23.04
CA LEU A 2 -15.91 -8.40 21.63
C LEU A 2 -14.65 -7.64 21.17
N PRO A 3 -14.25 -7.71 19.90
CA PRO A 3 -13.04 -7.02 19.41
C PRO A 3 -13.03 -5.51 19.69
N LYS A 4 -14.19 -4.85 19.66
CA LYS A 4 -14.31 -3.42 19.97
C LYS A 4 -14.05 -3.10 21.45
N ASP A 5 -14.49 -3.96 22.35
CA ASP A 5 -14.24 -3.81 23.79
C ASP A 5 -12.74 -3.96 24.08
N LEU A 6 -12.06 -4.82 23.30
CA LEU A 6 -10.61 -5.01 23.38
C LEU A 6 -9.81 -3.80 22.92
N GLU A 7 -10.21 -3.16 21.82
CA GLU A 7 -9.55 -1.93 21.36
C GLU A 7 -9.75 -0.77 22.34
N LEU A 8 -10.97 -0.61 22.90
CA LEU A 8 -11.24 0.42 23.91
C LEU A 8 -10.43 0.19 25.18
N GLN A 9 -10.43 -1.04 25.71
CA GLN A 9 -9.65 -1.37 26.90
C GLN A 9 -8.15 -1.19 26.67
N ALA A 10 -7.65 -1.55 25.48
CA ALA A 10 -6.26 -1.34 25.12
C ALA A 10 -5.90 0.15 25.03
N PHE A 11 -6.82 0.98 24.54
CA PHE A 11 -6.65 2.43 24.55
C PHE A 11 -6.54 2.98 25.97
N ASP A 12 -7.42 2.57 26.89
CA ASP A 12 -7.37 3.01 28.28
C ASP A 12 -6.05 2.63 28.95
N TYR A 13 -5.59 1.39 28.73
CA TYR A 13 -4.30 0.93 29.22
C TYR A 13 -3.12 1.72 28.62
N LEU A 14 -3.18 2.02 27.32
CA LEU A 14 -2.17 2.85 26.67
C LEU A 14 -2.16 4.25 27.28
N GLN A 15 -3.32 4.85 27.53
CA GLN A 15 -3.40 6.17 28.16
C GLN A 15 -2.72 6.19 29.54
N VAL A 16 -2.98 5.19 30.39
CA VAL A 16 -2.32 5.06 31.70
C VAL A 16 -0.80 4.90 31.53
N TYR A 17 -0.37 3.99 30.67
CA TYR A 17 1.05 3.77 30.38
C TYR A 17 1.76 5.06 29.94
N LEU A 18 1.15 5.83 29.05
CA LEU A 18 1.73 7.09 28.56
C LEU A 18 1.78 8.17 29.65
N GLN A 19 0.76 8.27 30.50
CA GLN A 19 0.75 9.24 31.60
C GLN A 19 1.86 8.96 32.62
N GLU A 20 2.18 7.69 32.87
CA GLU A 20 3.26 7.28 33.76
C GLU A 20 4.65 7.53 33.15
N ARG A 21 4.81 7.30 31.84
CA ARG A 21 6.11 7.36 31.16
C ARG A 21 6.45 8.71 30.55
N LEU A 22 5.44 9.46 30.14
CA LEU A 22 5.56 10.73 29.43
C LEU A 22 4.72 11.80 30.14
N PRO A 23 5.20 12.37 31.26
CA PRO A 23 4.49 13.40 31.98
C PRO A 23 4.10 14.57 31.07
N GLY A 24 2.85 15.02 31.18
CA GLY A 24 2.32 16.13 30.36
C GLY A 24 1.94 15.74 28.93
N CYS A 25 1.97 14.46 28.56
CA CYS A 25 1.40 14.02 27.28
C CYS A 25 -0.13 14.04 27.28
N SER A 26 -0.72 14.14 26.09
CA SER A 26 -2.16 14.04 25.87
C SER A 26 -2.45 13.05 24.76
N LEU A 27 -3.11 11.93 25.09
CA LEU A 27 -3.61 10.97 24.11
C LEU A 27 -5.08 11.24 23.82
N ARG A 28 -5.45 11.39 22.54
CA ARG A 28 -6.83 11.57 22.09
C ARG A 28 -7.27 10.43 21.19
N PRO A 29 -8.45 9.81 21.41
CA PRO A 29 -8.94 8.75 20.55
C PRO A 29 -9.46 9.33 19.22
N THR A 30 -9.17 8.61 18.14
CA THR A 30 -9.67 8.90 16.78
C THR A 30 -10.50 7.73 16.22
N MET A 31 -10.94 6.81 17.08
CA MET A 31 -11.61 5.55 16.73
C MET A 31 -13.03 5.68 16.15
N ASN A 32 -13.54 6.89 15.86
CA ASN A 32 -14.86 7.07 15.23
C ASN A 32 -14.81 6.86 13.71
N LYS A 33 -14.56 5.60 13.31
CA LYS A 33 -14.68 5.11 11.93
C LYS A 33 -16.17 5.02 11.57
N GLY A 34 -16.78 6.16 11.22
CA GLY A 34 -18.07 6.22 10.55
C GLY A 34 -19.06 7.22 11.14
N ARG A 35 -18.95 8.50 10.73
CA ARG A 35 -20.07 9.43 10.53
C ARG A 35 -19.53 10.76 10.00
N GLY A 36 -19.54 10.91 8.67
CA GLY A 36 -19.77 12.19 7.98
C GLY A 36 -18.75 13.33 8.11
N THR A 37 -17.64 13.21 8.84
CA THR A 37 -16.63 14.28 8.86
C THR A 37 -15.66 14.14 7.68
N ALA A 38 -15.56 15.21 6.89
CA ALA A 38 -14.78 15.32 5.65
C ALA A 38 -13.25 15.19 5.82
N ASN A 39 -12.76 14.74 6.98
CA ASN A 39 -11.35 14.54 7.24
C ASN A 39 -11.12 13.13 7.81
N PRO A 40 -10.73 12.16 6.97
CA PRO A 40 -10.62 10.78 7.39
C PRO A 40 -9.39 10.62 8.29
N GLN A 41 -9.62 10.47 9.59
CA GLN A 41 -8.54 10.36 10.60
C GLN A 41 -7.52 9.27 10.24
N LEU A 42 -6.25 9.58 10.47
CA LEU A 42 -5.08 8.84 9.99
C LEU A 42 -4.87 7.52 10.74
N ALA A 43 -5.04 7.54 12.07
CA ALA A 43 -4.74 6.43 12.97
C ALA A 43 -5.85 6.26 14.01
N ASP A 44 -5.69 5.32 14.95
CA ASP A 44 -6.65 5.06 16.02
C ASP A 44 -6.54 6.04 17.20
N ALA A 45 -5.37 6.65 17.39
CA ALA A 45 -5.14 7.71 18.36
C ALA A 45 -4.13 8.78 17.89
N VAL A 46 -4.18 9.94 18.54
CA VAL A 46 -3.20 11.02 18.38
C VAL A 46 -2.59 11.34 19.74
N LEU A 47 -1.27 11.32 19.81
CA LEU A 47 -0.47 11.68 20.98
C LEU A 47 0.14 13.06 20.77
N GLU A 48 -0.11 13.97 21.70
CA GLU A 48 0.59 15.24 21.81
C GLU A 48 1.61 15.15 22.95
N HIS A 49 2.88 15.43 22.67
CA HIS A 49 3.95 15.44 23.67
C HIS A 49 5.04 16.43 23.24
N GLU A 50 5.48 17.28 24.17
CA GLU A 50 6.54 18.30 23.93
C GLU A 50 6.30 19.19 22.68
N GLY A 51 5.03 19.54 22.41
CA GLY A 51 4.66 20.36 21.26
C GLY A 51 4.70 19.64 19.92
N ARG A 52 4.96 18.32 19.90
CA ARG A 52 4.90 17.46 18.73
C ARG A 52 3.64 16.61 18.74
N THR A 53 3.20 16.22 17.54
CA THR A 53 2.02 15.38 17.32
C THR A 53 2.43 14.08 16.66
N TYR A 54 2.04 12.96 17.28
CA TYR A 54 2.33 11.62 16.82
C TYR A 54 1.04 10.86 16.55
N HIS A 55 1.00 10.13 15.44
CA HIS A 55 -0.13 9.27 15.09
C HIS A 55 0.14 7.84 15.55
N ILE A 56 -0.83 7.24 16.24
CA ILE A 56 -0.70 5.91 16.84
C ILE A 56 -1.79 4.99 16.27
N GLU A 57 -1.36 3.93 15.57
CA GLU A 57 -2.21 2.80 15.21
C GLU A 57 -2.12 1.74 16.32
N ILE A 58 -3.26 1.28 16.82
CA ILE A 58 -3.31 0.33 17.94
C ILE A 58 -3.53 -1.08 17.39
N LYS A 59 -2.70 -2.03 17.82
CA LYS A 59 -2.91 -3.47 17.59
C LYS A 59 -2.93 -4.16 18.95
N ALA A 60 -4.12 -4.55 19.35
CA ALA A 60 -4.37 -5.15 20.64
C ALA A 60 -4.65 -6.66 20.53
N SER A 61 -4.23 -7.43 21.53
CA SER A 61 -4.58 -8.84 21.66
C SER A 61 -4.70 -9.26 23.13
N SER A 62 -5.53 -10.27 23.39
CA SER A 62 -5.61 -10.90 24.71
C SER A 62 -4.40 -11.76 25.04
N ASN A 63 -3.59 -12.12 24.04
CA ASN A 63 -2.37 -12.91 24.17
C ASN A 63 -1.17 -12.13 23.63
N LYS A 64 0.03 -12.67 23.83
CA LYS A 64 1.26 -12.16 23.22
C LYS A 64 1.13 -12.00 21.69
N ILE A 65 1.53 -10.85 21.17
CA ILE A 65 1.58 -10.58 19.72
C ILE A 65 2.91 -11.06 19.13
N ASP A 66 2.93 -12.35 18.76
CA ASP A 66 4.07 -13.02 18.12
C ASP A 66 3.82 -13.43 16.66
N HIS A 67 2.66 -13.08 16.12
CA HIS A 67 2.19 -13.39 14.77
C HIS A 67 2.28 -12.18 13.81
N ASN A 68 1.93 -12.41 12.54
CA ASN A 68 2.00 -11.39 11.50
C ASN A 68 1.01 -10.27 11.75
N ILE A 69 1.47 -9.03 11.59
CA ILE A 69 0.68 -7.84 11.81
C ILE A 69 -0.03 -7.46 10.52
N ARG A 70 -1.34 -7.26 10.58
CA ARG A 70 -2.17 -6.90 9.43
C ARG A 70 -2.56 -5.44 9.47
N PHE A 71 -2.42 -4.77 8.34
CA PHE A 71 -2.89 -3.41 8.12
C PHE A 71 -3.93 -3.38 7.01
N THR A 72 -4.91 -2.49 7.16
CA THR A 72 -5.89 -2.25 6.10
C THR A 72 -5.23 -1.41 5.00
N HIS A 73 -5.77 -1.50 3.77
CA HIS A 73 -5.29 -0.65 2.68
C HIS A 73 -5.44 0.84 3.03
N GLN A 74 -6.53 1.18 3.71
CA GLN A 74 -6.80 2.53 4.17
C GLN A 74 -5.75 3.04 5.15
N THR A 75 -5.34 2.22 6.13
CA THR A 75 -4.30 2.59 7.12
C THR A 75 -3.00 2.92 6.41
N VAL A 76 -2.51 2.03 5.54
CA VAL A 76 -1.23 2.22 4.84
C VAL A 76 -1.26 3.40 3.88
N THR A 77 -2.34 3.56 3.11
CA THR A 77 -2.43 4.65 2.12
C THR A 77 -2.46 6.02 2.81
N LYS A 78 -3.16 6.14 3.93
CA LYS A 78 -3.24 7.40 4.67
C LYS A 78 -1.92 7.77 5.34
N SER A 79 -1.12 6.78 5.74
CA SER A 79 0.16 7.01 6.40
C SER A 79 1.29 7.32 5.45
N ILE A 80 1.08 7.27 4.12
CA ILE A 80 2.09 7.71 3.13
C ILE A 80 2.51 9.15 3.43
N GLY A 81 3.82 9.38 3.50
CA GLY A 81 4.38 10.69 3.80
C GLY A 81 4.22 11.14 5.26
N LYS A 82 3.77 10.25 6.15
CA LYS A 82 3.56 10.51 7.58
C LYS A 82 4.38 9.53 8.42
N ASP A 83 4.76 9.98 9.62
CA ASP A 83 5.29 9.08 10.63
C ASP A 83 4.12 8.45 11.40
N LEU A 84 4.06 7.12 11.40
CA LEU A 84 3.01 6.35 12.06
C LEU A 84 3.66 5.38 13.04
N ILE A 85 3.37 5.55 14.32
CA ILE A 85 3.79 4.64 15.37
C ILE A 85 2.73 3.56 15.52
N VAL A 86 3.16 2.30 15.59
CA VAL A 86 2.28 1.16 15.84
C VAL A 86 2.50 0.71 17.28
N ALA A 87 1.44 0.77 18.08
CA ALA A 87 1.41 0.29 19.46
C ALA A 87 0.90 -1.16 19.49
N LEU A 88 1.74 -2.09 19.93
CA LEU A 88 1.39 -3.48 20.16
C LEU A 88 1.08 -3.66 21.64
N ILE A 89 -0.18 -3.98 21.92
CA ILE A 89 -0.68 -4.11 23.29
C ILE A 89 -1.14 -5.56 23.48
N SER A 90 -0.34 -6.34 24.20
CA SER A 90 -0.64 -7.74 24.49
C SER A 90 -1.21 -7.91 25.88
N ASP A 91 -1.79 -9.08 26.14
CA ASP A 91 -2.24 -9.50 27.48
C ASP A 91 -3.33 -8.58 28.09
N VAL A 92 -4.08 -7.88 27.24
CA VAL A 92 -5.12 -6.90 27.63
C VAL A 92 -6.16 -7.50 28.60
N GLY A 93 -6.51 -8.77 28.41
CA GLY A 93 -7.50 -9.46 29.25
C GLY A 93 -7.00 -9.85 30.64
N THR A 94 -5.70 -9.70 30.94
CA THR A 94 -5.08 -10.16 32.19
C THR A 94 -5.07 -9.09 33.29
N GLY A 95 -5.31 -7.82 32.96
CA GLY A 95 -5.13 -6.70 33.89
C GLY A 95 -3.69 -6.18 33.99
N SER A 96 -2.74 -6.79 33.27
CA SER A 96 -1.34 -6.36 33.24
C SER A 96 -0.82 -6.40 31.80
N PRO A 97 -1.22 -5.42 30.96
CA PRO A 97 -0.87 -5.41 29.55
C PRO A 97 0.64 -5.17 29.35
N SER A 98 1.18 -5.72 28.27
CA SER A 98 2.54 -5.44 27.81
C SER A 98 2.51 -4.57 26.56
N PHE A 99 3.46 -3.64 26.47
CA PHE A 99 3.52 -2.62 25.43
C PHE A 99 4.83 -2.72 24.64
N GLU A 100 4.72 -2.77 23.32
CA GLU A 100 5.85 -2.68 22.41
C GLU A 100 5.49 -1.74 21.26
N PHE A 101 6.46 -0.95 20.77
CA PHE A 101 6.21 0.05 19.73
C PHE A 101 7.19 -0.09 18.58
N PHE A 102 6.79 0.28 17.38
CA PHE A 102 7.70 0.48 16.24
C PHE A 102 7.12 1.54 15.28
N ARG A 103 7.96 2.19 14.48
CA ARG A 103 7.47 3.06 13.40
C ARG A 103 7.22 2.23 12.15
N LEU A 104 6.10 2.48 11.48
CA LEU A 104 5.74 1.76 10.26
C LEU A 104 6.79 1.96 9.15
N SER A 105 7.43 3.13 9.10
CA SER A 105 8.52 3.45 8.19
C SER A 105 9.76 2.57 8.40
N ASP A 106 10.06 2.14 9.63
CA ASP A 106 11.22 1.29 9.94
C ASP A 106 11.07 -0.16 9.45
N VAL A 107 9.84 -0.57 9.12
CA VAL A 107 9.49 -1.93 8.68
C VAL A 107 8.83 -1.97 7.30
N VAL A 108 8.73 -0.83 6.61
CA VAL A 108 8.01 -0.70 5.33
C VAL A 108 8.57 -1.63 4.25
N GLN A 109 9.89 -1.87 4.24
CA GLN A 109 10.54 -2.76 3.28
C GLN A 109 10.09 -4.23 3.42
N SER A 110 9.60 -4.61 4.61
CA SER A 110 9.10 -5.95 4.90
C SER A 110 7.59 -6.08 4.70
N LEU A 111 6.93 -5.01 4.27
CA LEU A 111 5.50 -4.99 4.01
C LEU A 111 5.19 -5.80 2.76
N ARG A 112 4.41 -6.87 2.93
CA ARG A 112 3.89 -7.71 1.84
C ARG A 112 2.49 -7.26 1.46
N ILE A 113 2.19 -7.30 0.17
CA ILE A 113 0.91 -6.87 -0.41
C ILE A 113 0.10 -8.11 -0.80
N GLU A 114 -0.91 -8.53 -0.02
CA GLU A 114 -1.88 -9.58 -0.42
C GLU A 114 -3.19 -9.51 0.36
N PRO A 115 -4.36 -9.47 -0.31
CA PRO A 115 -5.48 -8.48 -0.21
C PRO A 115 -5.49 -7.41 0.93
N ARG A 116 -4.57 -7.49 1.87
CA ARG A 116 -4.27 -6.61 3.01
C ARG A 116 -2.76 -6.49 3.10
N PHE A 117 -2.28 -5.44 3.76
CA PHE A 117 -0.87 -5.28 4.00
C PHE A 117 -0.45 -6.13 5.21
N LEU A 118 0.66 -6.86 5.08
CA LEU A 118 1.14 -7.82 6.08
C LEU A 118 2.60 -7.55 6.40
N ILE A 119 2.95 -7.56 7.69
CA ILE A 119 4.34 -7.54 8.16
C ILE A 119 4.57 -8.80 8.97
N ALA A 120 5.61 -9.58 8.63
CA ALA A 120 5.89 -10.78 9.39
C ALA A 120 6.39 -10.45 10.79
N ALA A 121 6.05 -11.28 11.78
CA ALA A 121 6.42 -11.02 13.17
C ALA A 121 7.93 -10.82 13.35
N LYS A 122 8.75 -11.60 12.64
CA LYS A 122 10.21 -11.52 12.68
C LYS A 122 10.75 -10.14 12.27
N ASP A 123 10.06 -9.47 11.35
CA ASP A 123 10.51 -8.18 10.79
C ASP A 123 10.15 -7.02 11.72
N THR A 124 9.14 -7.19 12.57
CA THR A 124 8.80 -6.20 13.61
C THR A 124 9.65 -6.37 14.86
N ARG A 125 9.95 -7.60 15.30
CA ARG A 125 10.65 -7.88 16.58
C ARG A 125 11.96 -7.11 16.74
N SER A 126 12.79 -7.04 15.69
CA SER A 126 14.07 -6.33 15.74
C SER A 126 13.94 -4.80 15.76
N LYS A 127 12.74 -4.28 15.47
CA LYS A 127 12.41 -2.85 15.44
C LYS A 127 11.55 -2.41 16.62
N ARG A 128 11.12 -3.35 17.48
CA ARG A 128 10.35 -3.03 18.68
C ARG A 128 11.22 -2.30 19.69
N GLN A 129 10.77 -1.14 20.13
CA GLN A 129 11.47 -0.30 21.09
C GLN A 129 10.48 0.34 22.08
N PRO A 130 10.95 0.79 23.26
CA PRO A 130 10.18 1.69 24.12
C PRO A 130 9.78 2.96 23.35
N LEU A 131 8.58 3.48 23.64
CA LEU A 131 8.04 4.62 22.91
C LEU A 131 8.95 5.86 23.05
N GLU A 132 9.53 6.06 24.22
CA GLU A 132 10.38 7.20 24.54
C GLU A 132 11.54 7.34 23.55
N ILE A 133 12.12 6.22 23.11
CA ILE A 133 13.18 6.23 22.09
C ILE A 133 12.61 6.71 20.75
N LEU A 134 11.46 6.18 20.33
CA LEU A 134 10.85 6.53 19.04
C LEU A 134 10.49 8.03 18.96
N LEU A 135 10.09 8.66 20.06
CA LEU A 135 9.74 10.08 20.08
C LEU A 135 10.95 11.01 19.89
N THR A 136 12.16 10.53 20.17
CA THR A 136 13.42 11.27 19.98
C THR A 136 13.99 11.17 18.57
N LEU A 137 13.51 10.20 17.78
CA LEU A 137 13.96 10.02 16.41
C LEU A 137 13.44 11.17 15.53
N GLU A 138 14.19 11.47 14.47
CA GLU A 138 13.71 12.36 13.41
C GLU A 138 12.52 11.71 12.69
N ASP A 139 11.55 12.55 12.30
CA ASP A 139 10.34 12.13 11.60
C ASP A 139 10.72 11.33 10.35
N ALA A 140 10.29 10.07 10.31
CA ALA A 140 10.53 9.19 9.18
C ALA A 140 9.24 9.03 8.39
N ALA A 141 9.10 9.78 7.30
CA ALA A 141 7.97 9.69 6.40
C ALA A 141 7.88 8.28 5.80
N LEU A 142 6.68 7.69 5.85
CA LEU A 142 6.44 6.42 5.17
C LEU A 142 6.56 6.61 3.65
N ASP A 143 7.62 6.05 3.07
CA ASP A 143 7.83 5.99 1.62
C ASP A 143 7.49 4.60 1.09
N VAL A 144 6.26 4.48 0.57
CA VAL A 144 5.77 3.25 -0.07
C VAL A 144 6.15 3.22 -1.56
N SER A 145 6.57 4.33 -2.16
CA SER A 145 6.96 4.38 -3.57
C SER A 145 8.21 3.54 -3.80
N ASN A 146 9.21 3.63 -2.91
CA ASN A 146 10.39 2.76 -2.96
C ASN A 146 10.04 1.27 -2.78
N LEU A 147 9.02 0.94 -1.98
CA LEU A 147 8.54 -0.44 -1.82
C LEU A 147 7.83 -0.92 -3.08
N LEU A 148 6.92 -0.12 -3.64
CA LEU A 148 6.20 -0.46 -4.88
C LEU A 148 7.19 -0.62 -6.02
N ASP A 149 8.13 0.31 -6.17
CA ASP A 149 9.22 0.23 -7.13
C ASP A 149 10.08 -1.01 -6.93
N SER A 150 10.40 -1.37 -5.68
CA SER A 150 11.18 -2.58 -5.37
C SER A 150 10.38 -3.86 -5.60
N GLN A 151 9.09 -3.90 -5.27
CA GLN A 151 8.21 -5.04 -5.55
C GLN A 151 7.95 -5.21 -7.05
N VAL A 152 7.80 -4.10 -7.79
CA VAL A 152 7.77 -4.07 -9.25
C VAL A 152 9.10 -4.58 -9.79
N ARG A 153 10.24 -4.02 -9.36
CA ARG A 153 11.59 -4.46 -9.79
C ARG A 153 11.88 -5.93 -9.44
N ASN A 154 11.43 -6.42 -8.29
CA ASN A 154 11.61 -7.81 -7.87
C ASN A 154 10.66 -8.75 -8.62
N HIS A 155 9.44 -8.32 -8.97
CA HIS A 155 8.60 -9.03 -9.94
C HIS A 155 9.23 -9.03 -11.35
N VAL A 156 9.94 -7.97 -11.72
CA VAL A 156 10.66 -7.83 -13.00
C VAL A 156 11.95 -8.67 -13.04
N ASN A 157 12.51 -9.08 -11.89
CA ASN A 157 13.74 -9.88 -11.79
C ASN A 157 13.54 -11.39 -11.55
N ILE A 158 12.30 -11.86 -11.40
CA ILE A 158 11.97 -13.26 -11.72
C ILE A 158 12.13 -13.39 -13.24
N PRO A 159 12.48 -14.54 -13.85
CA PRO A 159 12.39 -14.69 -15.30
C PRO A 159 10.95 -14.39 -15.69
N VAL A 160 10.71 -13.14 -16.09
CA VAL A 160 9.39 -12.66 -16.44
C VAL A 160 9.03 -13.45 -17.66
N ASP A 161 7.99 -14.26 -17.53
CA ASP A 161 7.22 -14.67 -18.68
C ASP A 161 7.10 -13.43 -19.58
N PRO A 162 7.57 -13.47 -20.85
CA PRO A 162 7.45 -12.34 -21.76
C PRO A 162 5.99 -11.85 -21.89
N LEU A 163 5.04 -12.69 -21.48
CA LEU A 163 3.61 -12.43 -21.44
C LEU A 163 3.11 -11.94 -20.08
N TRP A 164 3.99 -11.59 -19.13
CA TRP A 164 3.59 -10.95 -17.89
C TRP A 164 3.03 -9.55 -18.17
N SER A 165 1.89 -9.25 -17.54
CA SER A 165 1.16 -8.02 -17.74
C SER A 165 0.63 -7.50 -16.39
N PRO A 166 0.85 -6.22 -16.05
CA PRO A 166 0.19 -5.60 -14.91
C PRO A 166 -1.31 -5.33 -15.19
N TYR A 167 -1.78 -5.55 -16.41
CA TYR A 167 -3.14 -5.27 -16.88
C TYR A 167 -3.92 -6.55 -17.16
N ILE A 168 -4.10 -7.39 -16.13
CA ILE A 168 -4.70 -8.74 -16.23
C ILE A 168 -6.11 -8.73 -16.86
N GLY A 169 -6.87 -7.64 -16.74
CA GLY A 169 -8.20 -7.49 -17.34
C GLY A 169 -8.23 -7.14 -18.84
N GLY A 170 -7.07 -6.93 -19.47
CA GLY A 170 -6.95 -6.63 -20.91
C GLY A 170 -7.49 -5.26 -21.36
N THR A 171 -8.29 -4.60 -20.52
CA THR A 171 -9.02 -3.35 -20.80
C THR A 171 -8.90 -2.33 -19.66
N ASP A 172 -9.05 -1.04 -20.00
CA ASP A 172 -9.09 0.08 -19.09
C ASP A 172 -10.47 0.30 -18.44
N LEU A 173 -10.60 1.35 -17.62
CA LEU A 173 -11.85 1.68 -16.93
C LEU A 173 -13.01 2.03 -17.88
N ASP A 174 -12.72 2.41 -19.12
CA ASP A 174 -13.69 2.72 -20.17
C ASP A 174 -14.01 1.48 -21.03
N GLY A 175 -13.40 0.33 -20.72
CA GLY A 175 -13.55 -0.91 -21.45
C GLY A 175 -12.71 -0.99 -22.72
N TYR A 176 -11.78 -0.06 -22.96
CA TYR A 176 -10.89 -0.11 -24.12
C TYR A 176 -9.70 -1.02 -23.85
N PRO A 177 -9.27 -1.84 -24.82
CA PRO A 177 -8.08 -2.66 -24.63
C PRO A 177 -6.86 -1.76 -24.40
N TYR A 178 -5.90 -2.23 -23.61
CA TYR A 178 -4.61 -1.54 -23.52
C TYR A 178 -3.83 -1.65 -24.83
N PRO A 179 -2.93 -0.70 -25.16
CA PRO A 179 -2.03 -0.88 -26.28
C PRO A 179 -1.02 -2.02 -25.99
N PRO A 180 -0.47 -2.67 -27.02
CA PRO A 180 0.46 -3.80 -26.89
C PRO A 180 1.64 -3.57 -25.93
N TRP A 181 2.25 -2.37 -25.91
CA TRP A 181 3.36 -2.05 -25.01
C TRP A 181 2.94 -1.80 -23.56
N LEU A 182 1.66 -1.53 -23.29
CA LEU A 182 1.14 -1.51 -21.93
C LEU A 182 0.73 -2.91 -21.53
N ARG A 183 0.02 -3.66 -22.39
CA ARG A 183 -0.38 -5.03 -22.10
C ARG A 183 0.83 -5.94 -21.85
N TYR A 184 1.85 -5.91 -22.71
CA TYR A 184 3.05 -6.74 -22.58
C TYR A 184 4.30 -5.86 -22.56
N PRO A 185 4.58 -5.18 -21.44
CA PRO A 185 5.68 -4.21 -21.36
C PRO A 185 7.06 -4.86 -21.49
N ASN A 186 7.14 -6.17 -21.18
CA ASN A 186 8.37 -6.96 -21.27
C ASN A 186 8.53 -7.68 -22.61
N LEU A 187 7.61 -7.50 -23.56
CA LEU A 187 7.68 -8.10 -24.89
C LEU A 187 8.13 -7.05 -25.90
N PRO A 188 9.43 -7.01 -26.28
CA PRO A 188 9.93 -6.06 -27.25
C PRO A 188 9.13 -6.11 -28.55
N ARG A 189 8.96 -4.98 -29.24
CA ARG A 189 8.18 -4.91 -30.49
C ARG A 189 8.65 -5.94 -31.53
N THR A 190 9.96 -6.18 -31.61
CA THR A 190 10.58 -7.11 -32.56
C THR A 190 10.62 -8.57 -32.06
N SER A 191 10.02 -8.85 -30.90
CA SER A 191 10.01 -10.18 -30.31
C SER A 191 9.22 -11.17 -31.16
N MET A 192 9.73 -12.40 -31.26
CA MET A 192 8.99 -13.52 -31.86
C MET A 192 7.69 -13.82 -31.11
N GLY A 193 7.55 -13.44 -29.84
CA GLY A 193 6.32 -13.64 -29.06
C GLY A 193 5.10 -12.86 -29.59
N TRP A 194 5.27 -11.90 -30.50
CA TRP A 194 4.15 -11.27 -31.23
C TRP A 194 3.66 -12.11 -32.41
N ARG A 195 4.39 -13.16 -32.80
CA ARG A 195 4.10 -14.06 -33.92
C ARG A 195 3.80 -15.49 -33.45
N MET A 196 3.64 -15.68 -32.15
CA MET A 196 3.29 -16.97 -31.55
C MET A 196 2.73 -16.79 -30.13
N GLY A 197 1.74 -17.60 -29.77
CA GLY A 197 1.23 -17.69 -28.40
C GLY A 197 0.37 -16.49 -28.00
N ALA A 198 0.39 -16.11 -26.72
CA ALA A 198 -0.56 -15.11 -26.21
C ALA A 198 -0.31 -13.69 -26.75
N GLY A 199 0.93 -13.35 -27.13
CA GLY A 199 1.23 -12.06 -27.76
C GLY A 199 0.59 -11.94 -29.14
N GLU A 200 0.63 -13.01 -29.94
CA GLU A 200 -0.05 -13.08 -31.24
C GLU A 200 -1.58 -12.99 -31.08
N ALA A 201 -2.16 -13.81 -30.20
CA ALA A 201 -3.60 -13.78 -29.93
C ALA A 201 -4.07 -12.38 -29.51
N TYR A 202 -3.31 -11.69 -28.65
CA TYR A 202 -3.62 -10.34 -28.25
C TYR A 202 -3.45 -9.31 -29.37
N ALA A 203 -2.40 -9.42 -30.18
CA ALA A 203 -2.18 -8.53 -31.32
C ALA A 203 -3.35 -8.64 -32.31
N GLU A 204 -3.81 -9.86 -32.62
CA GLU A 204 -4.97 -10.09 -33.50
C GLU A 204 -6.26 -9.49 -32.92
N GLU A 205 -6.52 -9.69 -31.62
CA GLU A 205 -7.68 -9.11 -30.93
C GLU A 205 -7.62 -7.58 -30.93
N PHE A 206 -6.45 -7.02 -30.64
CA PHE A 206 -6.20 -5.59 -30.59
C PHE A 206 -6.38 -4.94 -31.96
N ASP A 207 -5.78 -5.50 -33.01
CA ASP A 207 -5.89 -5.02 -34.38
C ASP A 207 -7.35 -5.11 -34.88
N SER A 208 -8.04 -6.20 -34.54
CA SER A 208 -9.46 -6.36 -34.85
C SER A 208 -10.32 -5.32 -34.14
N TRP A 209 -10.01 -4.97 -32.88
CA TRP A 209 -10.72 -3.90 -32.16
C TRP A 209 -10.45 -2.55 -32.80
N LEU A 210 -9.18 -2.25 -33.10
CA LEU A 210 -8.72 -0.98 -33.69
C LEU A 210 -9.40 -0.70 -35.03
N ALA A 211 -9.48 -1.71 -35.90
CA ALA A 211 -10.12 -1.64 -37.21
C ALA A 211 -11.64 -1.36 -37.16
N ARG A 212 -12.29 -1.59 -36.01
CA ARG A 212 -13.72 -1.37 -35.80
C ARG A 212 -14.05 -0.01 -35.19
N GLN A 213 -13.05 0.77 -34.78
CA GLN A 213 -13.30 2.03 -34.07
C GLN A 213 -13.57 3.19 -35.03
N PRO A 214 -14.52 4.08 -34.72
CA PRO A 214 -14.69 5.35 -35.43
C PRO A 214 -13.46 6.25 -35.30
N THR A 215 -13.21 7.11 -36.30
CA THR A 215 -12.07 8.04 -36.33
C THR A 215 -11.93 8.88 -35.07
N GLY A 216 -13.04 9.40 -34.52
CA GLY A 216 -13.02 10.20 -33.29
C GLY A 216 -12.59 9.41 -32.05
N VAL A 217 -12.93 8.12 -31.98
CA VAL A 217 -12.52 7.23 -30.88
C VAL A 217 -11.02 6.91 -31.01
N LEU A 218 -10.53 6.67 -32.23
CA LEU A 218 -9.11 6.45 -32.48
C LEU A 218 -8.25 7.65 -32.08
N GLN A 219 -8.67 8.87 -32.41
CA GLN A 219 -7.96 10.09 -32.04
C GLN A 219 -7.89 10.27 -30.51
N ALA A 220 -9.02 10.06 -29.82
CA ALA A 220 -9.06 10.11 -28.36
C ALA A 220 -8.19 9.03 -27.72
N TYR A 221 -8.21 7.82 -28.28
CA TYR A 221 -7.42 6.68 -27.81
C TYR A 221 -5.90 6.92 -28.00
N GLN A 222 -5.48 7.47 -29.13
CA GLN A 222 -4.09 7.85 -29.39
C GLN A 222 -3.60 8.95 -28.45
N ALA A 223 -4.45 9.95 -28.17
CA ALA A 223 -4.12 11.00 -27.21
C ALA A 223 -3.99 10.46 -25.78
N LYS A 224 -4.83 9.47 -25.42
CA LYS A 224 -4.79 8.79 -24.11
C LYS A 224 -3.57 7.90 -23.95
N TYR A 225 -3.14 7.23 -25.03
CA TYR A 225 -2.06 6.25 -25.04
C TYR A 225 -1.00 6.58 -26.10
N PRO A 226 -0.10 7.55 -25.83
CA PRO A 226 0.97 7.89 -26.76
C PRO A 226 1.94 6.72 -26.93
N ALA A 227 2.30 6.41 -28.17
CA ALA A 227 3.22 5.34 -28.48
C ALA A 227 4.66 5.70 -28.02
N PRO A 228 5.39 4.79 -27.37
CA PRO A 228 6.81 4.95 -27.10
C PRO A 228 7.61 4.92 -28.41
N LEU A 229 8.86 5.42 -28.37
CA LEU A 229 9.72 5.60 -29.55
C LEU A 229 9.80 4.34 -30.44
N ASP A 230 9.97 3.17 -29.82
CA ASP A 230 10.12 1.89 -30.51
C ASP A 230 8.84 1.42 -31.23
N TRP A 231 7.69 2.04 -30.94
CA TRP A 231 6.37 1.76 -31.51
C TRP A 231 5.83 2.91 -32.39
N ALA A 232 6.43 4.10 -32.31
CA ALA A 232 5.94 5.33 -32.94
C ALA A 232 5.92 5.28 -34.48
N GLU A 233 6.73 4.42 -35.11
CA GLU A 233 6.80 4.29 -36.57
C GLU A 233 5.67 3.43 -37.19
N ILE A 234 4.97 2.63 -36.38
CA ILE A 234 4.02 1.60 -36.84
C ILE A 234 2.64 1.74 -36.18
N TRP A 235 2.52 2.51 -35.10
CA TRP A 235 1.22 2.85 -34.52
C TRP A 235 0.34 3.53 -35.57
N PRO A 236 -0.93 3.10 -35.76
CA PRO A 236 -1.70 3.48 -36.93
C PRO A 236 -1.73 5.00 -37.03
N ARG A 237 -1.20 5.53 -38.13
CA ARG A 237 -1.55 6.89 -38.54
C ARG A 237 -3.04 6.84 -38.82
N SER A 238 -3.83 7.68 -38.17
CA SER A 238 -5.04 8.14 -38.85
C SER A 238 -4.55 8.68 -40.19
N GLU A 239 -4.99 8.11 -41.31
CA GLU A 239 -4.73 8.75 -42.60
C GLU A 239 -5.14 10.22 -42.48
N ALA A 240 -4.24 11.10 -42.94
CA ALA A 240 -4.49 12.53 -43.05
C ALA A 240 -5.59 12.80 -44.07
#